data_AF-A0AAE2RA55-F1
#
_entry.id   AF-A0AAE2RA55-F1
#
_cell.length_a   1.000
_cell.length_b   1.000
_cell.length_c   1.000
_cell.angle_alpha   90.00
_cell.angle_beta   90.00
_cell.angle_gamma   90.00
#
_symmetry.space_group_name_H-M   'P 1'
#
loop_
_entity.id
_entity.type
_entity.pdbx_description
1 polymer ?
#
loop_
_entity_poly.entity_id
_entity_poly.type
_entity_poly.pdbx_seq_one_letter_code
_entity_poly.pdbx_strand_id
1 'polypeptide(L)' 'MMKMLSLPAILGISLGAAGFAAFSRKNKPWSALKRIGYFIVVAIGILLAMLALNFGLYYSNRVS' A
#
# COMPACT_ATOMS: atom_id res chain seq x y z
N MET A 1 -18.43 8.42 13.88
CA MET A 1 -17.01 8.83 13.88
C MET A 1 -16.23 7.90 12.95
N MET A 2 -15.85 8.33 11.75
CA MET A 2 -14.98 7.50 10.89
C MET A 2 -13.55 7.53 11.45
N LYS A 3 -13.00 6.35 11.75
CA LYS A 3 -11.67 6.22 12.33
C LYS A 3 -10.61 6.30 11.23
N MET A 4 -9.71 7.28 11.31
CA MET A 4 -8.56 7.35 10.41
C MET A 4 -7.61 6.19 10.67
N LEU A 5 -7.01 5.66 9.60
CA LEU A 5 -5.92 4.70 9.72
C LEU A 5 -4.67 5.42 10.22
N SER A 6 -3.94 4.78 11.13
CA SER A 6 -2.65 5.27 11.61
C SER A 6 -1.56 5.06 10.56
N LEU A 7 -0.52 5.89 10.58
CA LEU A 7 0.63 5.76 9.68
C LEU A 7 1.29 4.37 9.74
N PRO A 8 1.52 3.75 10.92
CA PRO A 8 2.04 2.39 10.99
C PRO A 8 1.13 1.36 10.32
N ALA A 9 -0.19 1.52 10.44
CA ALA A 9 -1.15 0.62 9.79
C ALA A 9 -1.10 0.77 8.27
N ILE A 10 -1.05 2.00 7.76
CA ILE A 10 -0.92 2.28 6.31
C ILE A 10 0.37 1.66 5.76
N LEU A 11 1.50 1.83 6.46
CA LEU A 11 2.78 1.25 6.07
C LEU A 11 2.73 -0.29 6.08
N GLY A 12 2.18 -0.88 7.14
CA GLY A 12 2.04 -2.32 7.27
C GLY A 12 1.19 -2.94 6.15
N ILE A 13 0.05 -2.32 5.84
CA ILE A 13 -0.84 -2.77 4.76
C ILE A 13 -0.14 -2.65 3.40
N SER A 14 0.52 -1.52 3.15
CA SER A 14 1.21 -1.25 1.88
C SER A 14 2.33 -2.27 1.62
N LEU A 15 3.17 -2.52 2.63
CA LEU A 15 4.26 -3.50 2.55
C LEU A 15 3.73 -4.93 2.46
N GLY A 16 2.72 -5.29 3.25
CA GLY A 16 2.13 -6.64 3.24
C GLY A 16 1.47 -6.98 1.89
N ALA A 17 0.67 -6.06 1.36
CA ALA A 17 0.00 -6.24 0.06
C ALA A 17 1.01 -6.27 -1.09
N ALA A 18 2.01 -5.38 -1.09
CA ALA A 18 3.07 -5.40 -2.10
C ALA A 18 3.92 -6.67 -2.02
N GLY A 19 4.22 -7.15 -0.81
CA GLY A 19 4.95 -8.40 -0.58
C GLY A 19 4.18 -9.59 -1.16
N PHE A 20 2.89 -9.70 -0.84
CA PHE A 20 2.03 -10.73 -1.41
C PHE A 20 2.01 -10.67 -2.95
N ALA A 21 1.88 -9.47 -3.53
CA ALA A 21 1.89 -9.29 -4.98
C ALA A 21 3.23 -9.67 -5.62
N ALA A 22 4.35 -9.25 -5.03
CA ALA A 22 5.69 -9.50 -5.57
C ALA A 22 6.12 -10.97 -5.46
N PHE A 23 5.78 -11.64 -4.36
CA PHE A 23 6.18 -13.03 -4.09
C PHE A 23 5.12 -14.07 -4.45
N SER A 24 3.99 -13.66 -5.05
CA SER A 24 2.97 -14.59 -5.56
C SER A 24 3.55 -15.64 -6.53
N ARG A 25 2.94 -16.83 -6.55
CA ARG A 25 3.35 -17.94 -7.44
C ARG A 25 3.37 -17.55 -8.91
N LYS A 26 2.54 -16.57 -9.32
CA LYS A 26 2.51 -16.05 -10.70
C LYS A 26 3.82 -15.38 -11.11
N ASN A 27 4.54 -14.77 -10.17
CA ASN A 27 5.79 -14.06 -10.41
C ASN A 27 7.02 -14.94 -10.08
N LYS A 28 6.85 -16.25 -9.88
CA LYS A 28 7.93 -17.22 -9.56
C LYS A 28 9.05 -17.31 -10.60
N PRO A 29 8.82 -17.24 -11.92
CA PRO A 29 9.91 -17.30 -12.89
C PRO A 29 10.73 -16.00 -12.98
N TRP A 30 10.35 -14.93 -12.27
CA TRP A 30 11.09 -13.67 -12.32
C TRP A 30 12.36 -13.71 -11.48
N SER A 31 13.40 -13.02 -11.95
CA SER A 31 14.63 -12.82 -11.18
C SER A 31 14.35 -12.06 -9.87
N ALA A 32 15.20 -12.27 -8.87
CA ALA A 32 15.07 -11.61 -7.57
C ALA A 32 15.07 -10.08 -7.70
N LEU A 33 15.91 -9.52 -8.58
CA LEU A 33 15.96 -8.09 -8.85
C LEU A 33 14.64 -7.55 -9.42
N LYS A 34 14.03 -8.28 -10.37
CA LYS A 34 12.75 -7.90 -10.96
C LYS A 34 11.61 -7.94 -9.93
N ARG A 35 11.65 -8.92 -9.02
CA ARG A 35 10.70 -9.03 -7.89
C ARG A 35 10.85 -7.89 -6.88
N ILE A 36 12.08 -7.53 -6.51
CA ILE A 36 12.35 -6.41 -5.60
C ILE A 36 11.93 -5.09 -6.24
N GLY A 37 12.26 -4.87 -7.51
CA GLY A 37 11.82 -3.67 -8.25
C GLY A 37 10.28 -3.59 -8.30
N TYR A 38 9.61 -4.69 -8.64
CA TYR A 38 8.15 -4.77 -8.63
C TYR A 38 7.56 -4.51 -7.24
N PHE A 39 8.15 -5.10 -6.19
CA PHE A 39 7.75 -4.86 -4.79
C PHE A 39 7.80 -3.37 -4.44
N ILE A 40 8.89 -2.67 -4.75
CA ILE A 40 9.06 -1.25 -4.42
C ILE A 40 8.01 -0.41 -5.15
N VAL A 41 7.82 -0.63 -6.46
CA VAL A 41 6.84 0.13 -7.26
C VAL A 41 5.42 -0.10 -6.74
N VAL A 42 5.05 -1.34 -6.44
CA VAL A 42 3.72 -1.67 -5.90
C VAL A 42 3.54 -1.13 -4.49
N ALA A 43 4.56 -1.21 -3.63
CA ALA A 43 4.50 -0.68 -2.26
C ALA A 43 4.26 0.83 -2.27
N ILE A 44 4.97 1.57 -3.11
CA ILE A 44 4.78 3.02 -3.27
C ILE A 44 3.37 3.31 -3.83
N GLY A 45 2.91 2.56 -4.84
CA GLY A 45 1.58 2.73 -5.40
C GLY A 45 0.45 2.54 -4.37
N ILE A 46 0.53 1.48 -3.57
CA ILE A 46 -0.45 1.21 -2.51
C ILE A 46 -0.35 2.26 -1.39
N LEU A 47 0.86 2.66 -1.01
CA LEU A 47 1.09 3.68 0.01
C LEU A 47 0.43 5.01 -0.37
N LEU A 48 0.65 5.47 -1.62
CA LEU A 48 0.04 6.71 -2.12
C LEU A 48 -1.49 6.61 -2.16
N ALA A 49 -2.03 5.48 -2.61
CA ALA A 49 -3.49 5.26 -2.62
C ALA A 49 -4.08 5.31 -1.20
N MET A 50 -3.45 4.64 -0.24
CA MET A 50 -3.90 4.64 1.15
C MET A 50 -3.79 6.02 1.80
N LEU A 51 -2.71 6.76 1.53
CA LEU A 51 -2.56 8.16 1.98
C LEU A 51 -3.67 9.04 1.41
N ALA A 52 -3.94 8.96 0.11
CA ALA A 52 -4.99 9.72 -0.55
C ALA A 52 -6.38 9.42 0.06
N LEU A 53 -6.69 8.15 0.30
CA LEU A 53 -7.92 7.74 0.98
C LEU A 53 -7.98 8.27 2.42
N ASN A 54 -6.87 8.20 3.15
CA ASN A 54 -6.79 8.70 4.53
C ASN A 54 -7.01 10.22 4.60
N PHE A 55 -6.43 10.98 3.66
CA PHE A 55 -6.67 12.43 3.52
C PHE A 55 -8.09 12.75 3.09
N GLY A 56 -8.67 11.99 2.15
CA GLY A 56 -10.08 12.16 1.74
C GLY A 56 -11.05 11.99 2.91
N LEU A 57 -10.84 10.94 3.73
CA LEU A 57 -11.61 10.72 4.95
C LEU A 57 -11.41 11.84 5.98
N TYR A 58 -10.19 12.33 6.15
CA TYR A 58 -9.90 13.46 7.04
C TYR A 58 -10.69 14.72 6.64
N TYR A 59 -10.67 15.06 5.35
CA TYR A 59 -11.37 16.24 4.85
C TYR A 59 -12.89 16.08 4.94
N SER A 60 -13.42 14.91 4.55
CA SER A 60 -14.84 14.61 4.66
C SER A 60 -15.36 14.71 6.10
N ASN A 61 -14.57 14.27 7.09
CA ASN A 61 -14.93 14.39 8.51
C ASN A 61 -14.82 15.82 9.06
N ARG A 62 -14.11 16.72 8.36
CA ARG A 62 -13.95 18.13 8.77
C ARG A 62 -15.02 19.04 8.20
N VAL A 63 -15.60 18.67 7.05
CA VAL A 63 -16.57 19.48 6.30
C VAL A 63 -18.01 18.99 6.49
N SER A 64 -18.19 17.73 6.91
CA SER A 64 -19.50 17.13 7.23
C SER A 64 -19.82 17.21 8.72
#